data_AF-A0AA39UCH2-F1
#
_entry.id   AF-A0AA39UCH2-F1
#
_cell.length_a   1.000
_cell.length_b   1.000
_cell.length_c   1.000
_cell.angle_alpha   90.00
_cell.angle_beta   90.00
_cell.angle_gamma   90.00
#
_symmetry.space_group_name_H-M   'P 1'
#
loop_
_entity.id
_entity.type
_entity.pdbx_description
1 polymer ?
#
loop_
_entity_poly.entity_id
_entity_poly.type
_entity_poly.pdbx_seq_one_letter_code
_entity_poly.pdbx_strand_id
1 'polypeptide(L)'
;MPPHRNVASSSYRTRWKELVGISKHQIYISHSHNPFLNLSIEHYLLQKSSPDSTVLFLYRNAPCIVIGRNQNPWLEVNFEEVQRLRRLEVAPGDTAAASALASERWKDISLVRRRSGGGAVVHDLDNVNFSVICPPKDFTRDKHSEIVTQAIRELNPRARVNARHDIVLDQGDLLAKQNWPDPKDMHRSMFEPEGPNGPPLKVSGSAYKLTRQRALHHGTCLLTCRELPRISQLLHSPARPFIQARGVESVRSPVGNISNDLTAGTSVRQTFERELIKAFVIAHGIKNEAYSNFGSTHWTSESEELVTRYVGEELYRIQEIREGESELRSKKWLYGQTPQFILSSHPTEEDSTARPRWRWPEGLPPSARVYLKAKSGTIISTRISISRYDQVAQVEADRIDRNLKDRNIHDVRDFLPLLTIGYDAPELSQSSPGSRRGIPSPGKYKKSWGMMSHTASWLNTMLGKPGQPWRTGYGHSNYLR
;
A
#
# COMPACT_ATOMS: atom_id res chain seq x y z
N MET A 1 -29.08 -24.26 60.39
CA MET A 1 -29.32 -23.51 59.14
C MET A 1 -29.46 -22.03 59.45
N PRO A 2 -28.52 -21.18 59.02
CA PRO A 2 -28.69 -19.74 58.95
C PRO A 2 -28.62 -19.23 57.47
N PRO A 3 -28.98 -17.96 57.20
CA PRO A 3 -29.78 -17.60 56.03
C PRO A 3 -28.97 -17.28 54.76
N HIS A 4 -29.63 -17.52 53.63
CA HIS A 4 -29.19 -17.16 52.28
C HIS A 4 -28.89 -15.65 52.17
N ARG A 5 -27.63 -15.31 51.89
CA ARG A 5 -27.26 -14.03 51.28
C ARG A 5 -27.58 -14.09 49.79
N ASN A 6 -28.60 -13.34 49.37
CA ASN A 6 -28.81 -12.97 47.98
C ASN A 6 -27.61 -12.15 47.49
N VAL A 7 -26.69 -12.80 46.78
CA VAL A 7 -25.76 -12.12 45.90
C VAL A 7 -26.57 -11.75 44.67
N ALA A 8 -27.00 -10.49 44.61
CA ALA A 8 -27.61 -9.92 43.42
C ALA A 8 -26.61 -10.08 42.26
N SER A 9 -26.92 -11.00 41.35
CA SER A 9 -26.27 -11.11 40.06
C SER A 9 -26.65 -9.88 39.24
N SER A 10 -25.87 -8.81 39.40
CA SER A 10 -25.95 -7.66 38.49
C SER A 10 -25.45 -8.10 37.12
N SER A 11 -26.40 -8.58 36.31
CA SER A 11 -26.23 -8.85 34.89
C SER A 11 -25.93 -7.55 34.15
N TYR A 12 -24.66 -7.14 34.16
CA TYR A 12 -24.15 -6.18 33.19
C TYR A 12 -24.09 -6.89 31.83
N ARG A 13 -25.24 -6.98 31.17
CA ARG A 13 -25.34 -7.21 29.72
C ARG A 13 -24.58 -6.07 29.06
N THR A 14 -23.30 -6.31 28.73
CA THR A 14 -22.51 -5.43 27.87
C THR A 14 -23.31 -5.19 26.60
N ARG A 15 -23.88 -3.99 26.45
CA ARG A 15 -24.65 -3.62 25.27
C ARG A 15 -23.65 -3.42 24.13
N TRP A 16 -23.37 -4.48 23.39
CA TRP A 16 -22.52 -4.52 22.19
C TRP A 16 -22.97 -3.60 21.03
N LYS A 17 -23.96 -2.73 21.24
CA LYS A 17 -24.48 -1.80 20.22
C LYS A 17 -23.61 -0.56 20.04
N GLU A 18 -22.66 -0.26 20.93
CA GLU A 18 -21.78 0.91 20.80
C GLU A 18 -20.32 0.50 21.10
N LEU A 19 -19.59 0.05 20.07
CA LEU A 19 -18.14 -0.21 20.14
C LEU A 19 -17.38 0.97 20.78
N VAL A 20 -17.88 2.17 20.53
CA VAL A 20 -17.38 3.44 21.05
C VAL A 20 -17.61 3.51 22.56
N GLY A 21 -16.53 3.74 23.32
CA GLY A 21 -16.63 4.02 24.74
C GLY A 21 -17.20 5.42 25.02
N ILE A 22 -17.80 5.61 26.20
CA ILE A 22 -18.24 6.94 26.66
C ILE A 22 -17.05 7.75 27.20
N SER A 23 -15.97 7.06 27.61
CA SER A 23 -14.80 7.67 28.24
C SER A 23 -14.03 8.58 27.29
N LYS A 24 -13.42 9.62 27.88
CA LYS A 24 -12.63 10.62 27.14
C LYS A 24 -11.43 10.00 26.42
N HIS A 25 -10.78 9.01 27.03
CA HIS A 25 -9.66 8.30 26.43
C HIS A 25 -10.03 6.85 26.17
N GLN A 26 -9.65 6.33 25.00
CA GLN A 26 -10.03 4.99 24.56
C GLN A 26 -8.84 4.31 23.88
N ILE A 27 -8.61 3.03 24.19
CA ILE A 27 -7.54 2.23 23.58
C ILE A 27 -8.17 0.97 23.01
N TYR A 28 -7.95 0.74 21.72
CA TYR A 28 -8.40 -0.46 21.03
C TYR A 28 -7.20 -1.23 20.49
N ILE A 29 -7.20 -2.54 20.66
CA ILE A 29 -6.15 -3.42 20.12
C ILE A 29 -6.82 -4.46 19.23
N SER A 30 -6.50 -4.45 17.93
CA SER A 30 -7.04 -5.45 17.01
C SER A 30 -6.28 -6.76 17.11
N HIS A 31 -7.00 -7.86 17.33
CA HIS A 31 -6.48 -9.22 17.15
C HIS A 31 -6.69 -9.74 15.72
N SER A 32 -7.43 -9.02 14.87
CA SER A 32 -7.55 -9.35 13.45
C SER A 32 -6.30 -8.97 12.66
N HIS A 33 -5.95 -9.80 11.69
CA HIS A 33 -4.91 -9.52 10.71
C HIS A 33 -5.47 -9.14 9.34
N ASN A 34 -6.79 -9.01 9.21
CA ASN A 34 -7.43 -8.61 7.96
C ASN A 34 -7.29 -7.08 7.76
N PRO A 35 -6.54 -6.61 6.75
CA PRO A 35 -6.36 -5.18 6.52
C PRO A 35 -7.65 -4.45 6.17
N PHE A 36 -8.62 -5.13 5.55
CA PHE A 36 -9.91 -4.54 5.21
C PHE A 36 -10.76 -4.31 6.46
N LEU A 37 -10.77 -5.29 7.39
CA LEU A 37 -11.47 -5.15 8.66
C LEU A 37 -10.83 -4.06 9.52
N ASN A 38 -9.50 -4.09 9.69
CA ASN A 38 -8.78 -3.12 10.51
C ASN A 38 -8.99 -1.67 10.02
N LEU A 39 -8.92 -1.42 8.71
CA LEU A 39 -9.20 -0.08 8.15
C LEU A 39 -10.69 0.30 8.24
N SER A 40 -11.60 -0.67 8.34
CA SER A 40 -13.03 -0.41 8.54
C SER A 40 -13.33 -0.08 10.01
N ILE A 41 -12.68 -0.75 10.95
CA ILE A 41 -12.70 -0.41 12.38
C ILE A 41 -12.13 1.00 12.59
N GLU A 42 -10.95 1.30 12.04
CA GLU A 42 -10.35 2.64 12.10
C GLU A 42 -11.32 3.71 11.58
N HIS A 43 -11.95 3.45 10.42
CA HIS A 43 -12.91 4.39 9.86
C HIS A 43 -14.14 4.56 10.74
N TYR A 44 -14.66 3.47 11.31
CA TYR A 44 -15.80 3.50 12.22
C TYR A 44 -15.48 4.32 13.47
N LEU A 45 -14.32 4.11 14.12
CA LEU A 45 -13.88 4.89 15.27
C LEU A 45 -13.73 6.38 14.93
N LEU A 46 -13.22 6.70 13.73
CA LEU A 46 -13.11 8.08 13.25
C LEU A 46 -14.48 8.75 13.08
N GLN A 47 -15.50 8.00 12.65
CA GLN A 47 -16.84 8.55 12.37
C GLN A 47 -17.75 8.56 13.60
N LYS A 48 -17.62 7.59 14.50
CA LYS A 48 -18.60 7.32 15.55
C LYS A 48 -18.10 7.64 16.96
N SER A 49 -16.78 7.68 17.20
CA SER A 49 -16.29 8.05 18.53
C SER A 49 -16.62 9.51 18.86
N SER A 50 -16.85 9.80 20.15
CA SER A 50 -17.25 11.13 20.62
C SER A 50 -16.33 12.24 20.08
N PRO A 51 -16.87 13.40 19.66
CA PRO A 51 -16.10 14.55 19.20
C PRO A 51 -14.99 15.00 20.14
N ASP A 52 -15.19 14.84 21.46
CA ASP A 52 -14.25 15.25 22.50
C ASP A 52 -13.32 14.12 22.98
N SER A 53 -13.46 12.91 22.42
CA SER A 53 -12.65 11.75 22.80
C SER A 53 -11.32 11.67 22.04
N THR A 54 -10.31 11.13 22.72
CA THR A 54 -9.05 10.69 22.12
C THR A 54 -8.97 9.17 22.11
N VAL A 55 -8.69 8.60 20.94
CA VAL A 55 -8.65 7.15 20.71
C VAL A 55 -7.28 6.76 20.21
N LEU A 56 -6.67 5.75 20.83
CA LEU A 56 -5.53 5.01 20.30
C LEU A 56 -6.03 3.66 19.77
N PHE A 57 -5.70 3.33 18.53
CA PHE A 57 -6.00 2.03 17.93
C PHE A 57 -4.72 1.38 17.43
N LEU A 58 -4.41 0.18 17.92
CA LEU A 58 -3.25 -0.61 17.50
C LEU A 58 -3.71 -1.82 16.71
N TYR A 59 -3.07 -2.12 15.58
CA TYR A 59 -3.42 -3.28 14.76
C TYR A 59 -2.24 -3.75 13.91
N ARG A 60 -2.28 -5.03 13.52
CA ARG A 60 -1.33 -5.63 12.59
C ARG A 60 -2.08 -6.22 11.41
N ASN A 61 -1.46 -6.24 10.25
CA ASN A 61 -2.08 -6.79 9.05
C ASN A 61 -1.27 -7.97 8.55
N ALA A 62 -1.98 -8.97 8.03
CA ALA A 62 -1.39 -9.94 7.12
C ALA A 62 -0.76 -9.20 5.92
N PRO A 63 0.19 -9.84 5.22
CA PRO A 63 0.86 -9.27 4.06
C PRO A 63 -0.06 -8.48 3.14
N CYS A 64 0.19 -7.18 3.04
CA CYS A 64 -0.58 -6.31 2.17
C CYS A 64 0.20 -5.08 1.72
N ILE A 65 -0.21 -4.54 0.58
CA ILE A 65 0.22 -3.24 0.08
C ILE A 65 -0.92 -2.27 0.33
N VAL A 66 -0.64 -1.18 1.04
CA VAL A 66 -1.61 -0.13 1.33
C VAL A 66 -1.25 1.14 0.59
N ILE A 67 -2.04 1.48 -0.42
CA ILE A 67 -1.89 2.72 -1.20
C ILE A 67 -2.77 3.84 -0.63
N GLY A 68 -2.30 5.08 -0.75
CA GLY A 68 -3.02 6.27 -0.31
C GLY A 68 -4.26 6.58 -1.15
N ARG A 69 -5.16 7.39 -0.59
CA ARG A 69 -6.48 7.72 -1.18
C ARG A 69 -6.43 8.14 -2.65
N ASN A 70 -5.42 8.94 -3.04
CA ASN A 70 -5.29 9.56 -4.36
C ASN A 70 -4.08 9.03 -5.16
N GLN A 71 -3.55 7.86 -4.81
CA GLN A 71 -2.43 7.26 -5.53
C GLN A 71 -2.88 6.45 -6.74
N ASN A 72 -1.98 6.30 -7.71
CA ASN A 72 -2.17 5.42 -8.86
C ASN A 72 -1.58 4.03 -8.58
N PRO A 73 -2.38 2.96 -8.49
CA PRO A 73 -1.87 1.63 -8.17
C PRO A 73 -0.86 1.12 -9.20
N TRP A 74 -1.03 1.44 -10.48
CA TRP A 74 -0.08 1.04 -11.53
C TRP A 74 1.24 1.81 -11.48
N LEU A 75 1.28 2.97 -10.82
CA LEU A 75 2.50 3.74 -10.60
C LEU A 75 3.27 3.26 -9.36
N GLU A 76 2.54 2.83 -8.35
CA GLU A 76 3.09 2.52 -7.02
C GLU A 76 3.40 1.03 -6.82
N VAL A 77 2.68 0.13 -7.50
CA VAL A 77 2.74 -1.31 -7.22
C VAL A 77 3.38 -2.08 -8.35
N ASN A 78 4.33 -2.95 -8.01
CA ASN A 78 4.85 -3.97 -8.90
C ASN A 78 3.90 -5.17 -8.93
N PHE A 79 2.92 -5.13 -9.83
CA PHE A 79 1.95 -6.21 -9.98
C PHE A 79 2.56 -7.54 -10.46
N GLU A 80 3.69 -7.50 -11.17
CA GLU A 80 4.40 -8.71 -11.59
C GLU A 80 4.91 -9.48 -10.36
N GLU A 81 5.55 -8.77 -9.43
CA GLU A 81 6.03 -9.35 -8.16
C GLU A 81 4.87 -9.88 -7.32
N VAL A 82 3.76 -9.13 -7.23
CA VAL A 82 2.54 -9.58 -6.53
C VAL A 82 2.02 -10.89 -7.12
N GLN A 83 2.00 -11.01 -8.44
CA GLN A 83 1.55 -12.23 -9.11
C GLN A 83 2.55 -13.39 -8.95
N ARG A 84 3.85 -13.12 -8.98
CA ARG A 84 4.92 -14.11 -8.74
C ARG A 84 4.75 -14.76 -7.36
N LEU A 85 4.53 -13.94 -6.33
CA LEU A 85 4.29 -14.40 -4.96
C LEU A 85 3.02 -15.25 -4.85
N ARG A 86 1.92 -14.84 -5.49
CA ARG A 86 0.66 -15.61 -5.54
C ARG A 86 0.81 -16.96 -6.21
N ARG A 87 1.72 -17.09 -7.16
CA ARG A 87 2.03 -18.35 -7.85
C ARG A 87 3.13 -19.17 -7.16
N LEU A 88 3.67 -18.69 -6.03
CA LEU A 88 4.78 -19.31 -5.31
C LEU A 88 6.02 -19.55 -6.21
N GLU A 89 6.21 -18.70 -7.22
CA GLU A 89 7.36 -18.79 -8.12
C GLU A 89 8.64 -18.35 -7.40
N VAL A 90 9.75 -19.07 -7.56
CA VAL A 90 11.05 -18.73 -6.94
C VAL A 90 11.59 -17.41 -7.54
N ALA A 91 12.12 -16.53 -6.69
CA ALA A 91 12.71 -15.28 -7.16
C ALA A 91 14.01 -15.56 -7.95
N PRO A 92 14.34 -14.77 -8.99
CA PRO A 92 15.61 -14.92 -9.69
C PRO A 92 16.79 -14.75 -8.72
N GLY A 93 17.61 -15.80 -8.58
CA GLY A 93 18.80 -15.78 -7.71
C GLY A 93 18.61 -16.37 -6.30
N ASP A 94 17.39 -16.76 -5.91
CA ASP A 94 17.13 -17.42 -4.64
C ASP A 94 17.23 -18.95 -4.72
N THR A 95 17.58 -19.60 -3.60
CA THR A 95 17.43 -21.06 -3.48
C THR A 95 15.95 -21.42 -3.29
N ALA A 96 15.52 -22.55 -3.88
CA ALA A 96 14.12 -22.98 -3.85
C ALA A 96 13.56 -23.11 -2.42
N ALA A 97 14.36 -23.57 -1.45
CA ALA A 97 13.93 -23.77 -0.07
C ALA A 97 13.72 -22.46 0.71
N ALA A 98 14.64 -21.48 0.58
CA ALA A 98 14.51 -20.17 1.21
C ALA A 98 13.37 -19.34 0.59
N SER A 99 13.22 -19.43 -0.74
CA SER A 99 12.15 -18.73 -1.46
C SER A 99 10.77 -19.35 -1.21
N ALA A 100 10.65 -20.67 -1.00
CA ALA A 100 9.36 -21.33 -0.78
C ALA A 100 8.70 -20.95 0.56
N LEU A 101 9.44 -20.97 1.67
CA LEU A 101 8.90 -20.62 3.00
C LEU A 101 8.53 -19.14 3.09
N ALA A 102 9.37 -18.27 2.49
CA ALA A 102 9.09 -16.85 2.36
C ALA A 102 7.86 -16.60 1.47
N SER A 103 7.76 -17.25 0.31
CA SER A 103 6.65 -17.04 -0.63
C SER A 103 5.30 -17.49 -0.07
N GLU A 104 5.27 -18.55 0.76
CA GLU A 104 4.03 -19.05 1.37
C GLU A 104 3.38 -17.98 2.28
N ARG A 105 4.19 -17.20 3.02
CA ARG A 105 3.70 -16.10 3.85
C ARG A 105 2.99 -15.03 3.03
N TRP A 106 3.47 -14.77 1.81
CA TRP A 106 3.01 -13.66 0.96
C TRP A 106 2.07 -14.09 -0.17
N LYS A 107 1.71 -15.38 -0.28
CA LYS A 107 0.85 -15.88 -1.35
C LYS A 107 -0.52 -15.18 -1.39
N ASP A 108 -1.05 -14.82 -0.24
CA ASP A 108 -2.35 -14.15 -0.09
C ASP A 108 -2.23 -12.62 0.03
N ILE A 109 -1.12 -12.05 -0.48
CA ILE A 109 -0.87 -10.61 -0.39
C ILE A 109 -2.06 -9.80 -0.93
N SER A 110 -2.57 -8.93 -0.07
CA SER A 110 -3.72 -8.07 -0.37
C SER A 110 -3.27 -6.70 -0.89
N LEU A 111 -4.04 -6.11 -1.79
CA LEU A 111 -3.85 -4.72 -2.22
C LEU A 111 -5.04 -3.89 -1.73
N VAL A 112 -4.77 -2.85 -0.95
CA VAL A 112 -5.79 -2.08 -0.24
C VAL A 112 -5.56 -0.58 -0.46
N ARG A 113 -6.64 0.16 -0.68
CA ARG A 113 -6.60 1.63 -0.72
C ARG A 113 -7.16 2.20 0.58
N ARG A 114 -6.36 2.94 1.33
CA ARG A 114 -6.81 3.58 2.57
C ARG A 114 -7.58 4.89 2.31
N ARG A 115 -8.29 5.36 3.32
CA ARG A 115 -9.12 6.58 3.27
C ARG A 115 -8.35 7.88 3.48
N SER A 116 -7.12 7.82 3.99
CA SER A 116 -6.19 8.93 4.21
C SER A 116 -5.24 9.12 3.01
N GLY A 117 -4.58 10.29 2.95
CA GLY A 117 -3.56 10.58 1.93
C GLY A 117 -2.21 9.89 2.18
N GLY A 118 -1.16 10.33 1.49
CA GLY A 118 0.22 9.84 1.65
C GLY A 118 0.63 8.75 0.66
N GLY A 119 1.86 8.22 0.83
CA GLY A 119 2.49 7.25 -0.05
C GLY A 119 2.04 5.79 0.13
N ALA A 120 2.56 4.90 -0.71
CA ALA A 120 2.29 3.47 -0.61
C ALA A 120 3.24 2.83 0.42
N VAL A 121 2.71 1.89 1.21
CA VAL A 121 3.46 1.15 2.22
C VAL A 121 3.14 -0.34 2.12
N VAL A 122 4.05 -1.17 2.62
CA VAL A 122 3.85 -2.61 2.75
C VAL A 122 3.71 -2.94 4.23
N HIS A 123 2.74 -3.79 4.57
CA HIS A 123 2.58 -4.33 5.91
C HIS A 123 2.83 -5.83 5.89
N ASP A 124 3.38 -6.34 6.99
CA ASP A 124 3.33 -7.74 7.39
C ASP A 124 3.04 -7.87 8.90
N LEU A 125 3.10 -9.09 9.42
CA LEU A 125 2.83 -9.38 10.84
C LEU A 125 3.95 -8.92 11.79
N ASP A 126 5.11 -8.54 11.25
CA ASP A 126 6.26 -7.99 11.98
C ASP A 126 6.22 -6.44 11.97
N ASN A 127 5.15 -5.86 11.43
CA ASN A 127 4.85 -4.44 11.52
C ASN A 127 3.69 -4.21 12.50
N VAL A 128 3.75 -3.10 13.24
CA VAL A 128 2.62 -2.61 14.03
C VAL A 128 2.13 -1.31 13.41
N ASN A 129 0.82 -1.21 13.23
CA ASN A 129 0.16 0.01 12.83
C ASN A 129 -0.50 0.64 14.05
N PHE A 130 -0.48 1.96 14.10
CA PHE A 130 -1.13 2.74 15.13
C PHE A 130 -2.00 3.82 14.49
N SER A 131 -3.08 4.18 15.17
CA SER A 131 -3.95 5.28 14.80
C SER A 131 -4.33 6.07 16.04
N VAL A 132 -4.08 7.38 16.03
CA VAL A 132 -4.53 8.31 17.05
C VAL A 132 -5.62 9.21 16.46
N ILE A 133 -6.81 9.14 17.07
CA ILE A 133 -7.99 9.92 16.66
C ILE A 133 -8.34 10.89 17.77
N CYS A 134 -8.35 12.18 17.49
CA CYS A 134 -8.57 13.22 18.50
C CYS A 134 -9.46 14.36 17.97
N PRO A 135 -9.88 15.29 18.84
CA PRO A 135 -10.52 16.53 18.41
C PRO A 135 -9.56 17.34 17.51
N PRO A 136 -10.03 18.02 16.45
CA PRO A 136 -9.16 18.77 15.53
C PRO A 136 -8.30 19.83 16.22
N LYS A 137 -8.81 20.44 17.30
CA LYS A 137 -8.08 21.43 18.11
C LYS A 137 -6.87 20.84 18.84
N ASP A 138 -6.88 19.53 19.11
CA ASP A 138 -5.82 18.84 19.86
C ASP A 138 -4.82 18.15 18.93
N PHE A 139 -5.03 18.26 17.62
CA PHE A 139 -4.23 17.61 16.58
C PHE A 139 -3.07 18.49 16.13
N THR A 140 -1.86 17.95 16.23
CA THR A 140 -0.70 18.43 15.48
C THR A 140 0.00 17.23 14.84
N ARG A 141 0.78 17.47 13.78
CA ARG A 141 1.52 16.38 13.11
C ARG A 141 2.65 15.84 13.98
N ASP A 142 3.22 16.67 14.85
CA ASP A 142 4.34 16.30 15.72
C ASP A 142 3.88 15.55 16.96
N LYS A 143 2.87 16.06 17.68
CA LYS A 143 2.46 15.54 19.00
C LYS A 143 2.37 14.01 19.05
N HIS A 144 1.70 13.41 18.09
CA HIS A 144 1.54 11.95 18.05
C HIS A 144 2.79 11.22 17.53
N SER A 145 3.52 11.81 16.58
CA SER A 145 4.81 11.27 16.12
C SER A 145 5.86 11.29 17.24
N GLU A 146 5.83 12.30 18.12
CA GLU A 146 6.67 12.41 19.32
C GLU A 146 6.32 11.32 20.34
N ILE A 147 5.03 11.10 20.62
CA ILE A 147 4.56 10.01 21.50
C ILE A 147 5.06 8.64 20.99
N VAL A 148 4.96 8.40 19.68
CA VAL A 148 5.44 7.15 19.08
C VAL A 148 6.97 7.06 19.12
N THR A 149 7.67 8.18 18.87
CA THR A 149 9.14 8.23 18.93
C THR A 149 9.65 7.96 20.34
N GLN A 150 8.98 8.49 21.37
CA GLN A 150 9.28 8.20 22.77
C GLN A 150 9.21 6.70 23.05
N ALA A 151 8.17 6.02 22.58
CA ALA A 151 8.05 4.56 22.73
C ALA A 151 9.13 3.79 21.96
N ILE A 152 9.52 4.26 20.76
CA ILE A 152 10.60 3.64 19.98
C ILE A 152 11.94 3.81 20.66
N ARG A 153 12.21 4.93 21.34
CA ARG A 153 13.51 5.17 22.02
C ARG A 153 13.83 4.17 23.12
N GLU A 154 12.82 3.59 23.76
CA GLU A 154 12.99 2.48 24.71
C GLU A 154 13.53 1.20 24.05
N LEU A 155 13.31 1.04 22.74
CA LEU A 155 13.83 -0.07 21.93
C LEU A 155 15.11 0.31 21.17
N ASN A 156 15.19 1.55 20.69
CA ASN A 156 16.29 2.04 19.87
C ASN A 156 16.49 3.56 20.06
N PRO A 157 17.55 4.00 20.75
CA PRO A 157 17.80 5.41 21.07
C PRO A 157 18.18 6.27 19.83
N ARG A 158 18.38 5.66 18.66
CA ARG A 158 18.65 6.38 17.38
C ARG A 158 17.41 7.05 16.79
N ALA A 159 16.23 6.78 17.34
CA ALA A 159 14.98 7.27 16.78
C ALA A 159 14.76 8.78 16.97
N ARG A 160 14.31 9.43 15.89
CA ARG A 160 13.82 10.83 15.91
C ARG A 160 12.77 11.09 14.85
N VAL A 161 12.01 12.16 15.05
CA VAL A 161 11.07 12.73 14.07
C VAL A 161 11.83 13.64 13.12
N ASN A 162 11.71 13.42 11.80
CA ASN A 162 12.31 14.30 10.80
C ASN A 162 11.36 15.45 10.39
N ALA A 163 11.83 16.36 9.53
CA ALA A 163 11.06 17.52 9.05
C ALA A 163 9.78 17.16 8.27
N ARG A 164 9.62 15.89 7.83
CA ARG A 164 8.42 15.39 7.17
C ARG A 164 7.47 14.67 8.12
N HIS A 165 7.78 14.66 9.43
CA HIS A 165 7.05 13.92 10.46
C HIS A 165 7.09 12.39 10.27
N ASP A 166 8.10 11.90 9.55
CA ASP A 166 8.47 10.48 9.55
C ASP A 166 9.40 10.20 10.75
N ILE A 167 9.38 8.97 11.25
CA ILE A 167 10.34 8.53 12.28
C ILE A 167 11.47 7.78 11.58
N VAL A 168 12.70 8.21 11.85
CA VAL A 168 13.93 7.68 11.26
C VAL A 168 14.92 7.26 12.34
N LEU A 169 15.81 6.35 11.99
CA LEU A 169 16.97 5.97 12.78
C LEU A 169 18.22 6.59 12.16
N ASP A 170 18.86 7.48 12.91
CA ASP A 170 20.15 8.06 12.52
C ASP A 170 21.23 6.97 12.48
N GLN A 171 22.17 7.06 11.54
CA GLN A 171 23.13 5.98 11.22
C GLN A 171 24.59 6.31 11.57
N GLY A 172 24.84 7.50 12.10
CA GLY A 172 26.17 7.95 12.55
C GLY A 172 26.55 7.52 13.95
N ASP A 173 27.70 8.03 14.37
CA ASP A 173 28.30 7.78 15.68
C ASP A 173 27.64 8.63 16.77
N LEU A 174 27.94 8.32 18.03
CA LEU A 174 27.46 9.10 19.17
C LEU A 174 28.00 10.53 19.12
N LEU A 175 27.11 11.49 19.35
CA LEU A 175 27.46 12.89 19.51
C LEU A 175 28.34 13.07 20.75
N ALA A 176 29.29 14.01 20.66
CA ALA A 176 30.04 14.47 21.81
C ALA A 176 29.08 14.98 22.90
N LYS A 177 29.41 14.76 24.18
CA LYS A 177 28.55 15.12 25.33
C LYS A 177 28.07 16.58 25.32
N GLN A 178 28.86 17.49 24.77
CA GLN A 178 28.51 18.91 24.65
C GLN A 178 27.37 19.19 23.65
N ASN A 179 27.11 18.25 22.72
CA ASN A 179 26.09 18.37 21.66
C ASN A 179 24.85 17.50 21.93
N TRP A 180 24.75 16.85 23.10
CA TRP A 180 23.62 15.99 23.42
C TRP A 180 22.32 16.79 23.42
N PRO A 181 21.31 16.37 22.65
CA PRO A 181 20.00 17.02 22.67
C PRO A 181 19.31 16.81 24.03
N ASP A 182 18.34 17.67 24.34
CA ASP A 182 17.41 17.42 25.45
C ASP A 182 16.78 16.03 25.25
N PRO A 183 16.80 15.12 26.25
CA PRO A 183 16.14 13.83 26.16
C PRO A 183 14.65 13.91 25.78
N LYS A 184 13.98 15.04 26.06
CA LYS A 184 12.59 15.32 25.68
C LYS A 184 12.43 15.81 24.23
N ASP A 185 13.52 16.23 23.58
CA ASP A 185 13.51 16.60 22.16
C ASP A 185 13.46 15.33 21.29
N MET A 186 12.31 15.11 20.65
CA MET A 186 12.10 13.96 19.75
C MET A 186 12.59 14.23 18.33
N HIS A 187 13.03 15.44 17.98
CA HIS A 187 13.51 15.81 16.65
C HIS A 187 15.02 15.65 16.47
N ARG A 188 15.76 15.41 17.56
CA ARG A 188 17.20 15.15 17.56
C ARG A 188 17.49 13.84 18.28
N SER A 189 18.44 13.06 17.79
CA SER A 189 18.93 11.86 18.48
C SER A 189 20.33 12.13 19.07
N MET A 190 20.83 11.21 19.90
CA MET A 190 22.21 11.25 20.40
C MET A 190 23.24 10.83 19.33
N PHE A 191 22.81 10.61 18.08
CA PHE A 191 23.62 10.08 17.00
C PHE A 191 23.66 11.06 15.82
N GLU A 192 24.79 11.09 15.11
CA GLU A 192 24.89 11.85 13.87
C GLU A 192 23.92 11.31 12.81
N PRO A 193 23.19 12.18 12.08
CA PRO A 193 22.20 11.72 11.09
C PRO A 193 22.79 10.81 10.02
N GLU A 194 23.91 11.25 9.43
CA GLU A 194 24.63 10.51 8.41
C GLU A 194 25.89 9.90 9.02
N GLY A 195 26.13 8.64 8.70
CA GLY A 195 27.24 7.88 9.25
C GLY A 195 27.94 7.01 8.21
N PRO A 196 28.97 6.25 8.62
CA PRO A 196 29.59 5.23 7.77
C PRO A 196 28.57 4.20 7.25
N ASN A 197 27.43 4.03 7.94
CA ASN A 197 26.35 3.12 7.57
C ASN A 197 25.31 3.75 6.62
N GLY A 198 25.51 5.00 6.17
CA GLY A 198 24.66 5.69 5.20
C GLY A 198 23.70 6.71 5.81
N PRO A 199 22.65 7.11 5.07
CA PRO A 199 21.66 8.09 5.52
C PRO A 199 20.68 7.51 6.54
N PRO A 200 19.91 8.35 7.26
CA PRO A 200 18.89 7.88 8.19
C PRO A 200 17.91 6.90 7.56
N LEU A 201 17.62 5.80 8.27
CA LEU A 201 16.69 4.77 7.84
C LEU A 201 15.28 5.04 8.36
N LYS A 202 14.29 5.10 7.48
CA LYS A 202 12.89 5.29 7.87
C LYS A 202 12.34 4.02 8.53
N VAL A 203 11.81 4.16 9.74
CA VAL A 203 11.16 3.07 10.49
C VAL A 203 9.66 3.28 10.67
N SER A 204 9.18 4.52 10.54
CA SER A 204 7.75 4.81 10.56
C SER A 204 7.36 5.85 9.52
N GLY A 205 6.25 5.59 8.83
CA GLY A 205 5.61 6.53 7.93
C GLY A 205 4.24 6.94 8.44
N SER A 206 3.96 8.25 8.38
CA SER A 206 2.71 8.84 8.85
C SER A 206 1.77 9.22 7.71
N ALA A 207 0.47 9.10 7.95
CA ALA A 207 -0.57 9.67 7.11
C ALA A 207 -1.72 10.21 7.96
N TYR A 208 -2.47 11.16 7.40
CA TYR A 208 -3.43 11.95 8.14
C TYR A 208 -4.78 12.04 7.42
N LYS A 209 -5.84 12.21 8.19
CA LYS A 209 -7.17 12.55 7.70
C LYS A 209 -7.90 13.47 8.66
N LEU A 210 -8.31 14.64 8.17
CA LEU A 210 -9.15 15.57 8.92
C LEU A 210 -10.60 15.45 8.47
N THR A 211 -11.51 15.48 9.43
CA THR A 211 -12.96 15.61 9.24
C THR A 211 -13.43 16.84 9.98
N ARG A 212 -14.71 17.22 9.83
CA ARG A 212 -15.28 18.38 10.52
C ARG A 212 -15.16 18.30 12.04
N GLN A 213 -15.28 17.10 12.61
CA GLN A 213 -15.34 16.90 14.05
C GLN A 213 -14.13 16.20 14.64
N ARG A 214 -13.28 15.56 13.83
CA ARG A 214 -12.20 14.66 14.28
C ARG A 214 -10.99 14.72 13.36
N ALA A 215 -9.81 14.52 13.92
CA ALA A 215 -8.57 14.31 13.21
C ALA A 215 -8.05 12.90 13.44
N LEU A 216 -7.48 12.28 12.41
CA LEU A 216 -6.81 10.98 12.45
C LEU A 216 -5.35 11.17 12.03
N HIS A 217 -4.44 10.70 12.86
CA HIS A 217 -3.07 10.34 12.48
C HIS A 217 -2.95 8.83 12.54
N HIS A 218 -2.45 8.20 11.49
CA HIS A 218 -2.01 6.83 11.58
C HIS A 218 -0.63 6.64 11.00
N GLY A 219 0.03 5.57 11.39
CA GLY A 219 1.33 5.22 10.86
C GLY A 219 1.64 3.74 11.01
N THR A 220 2.73 3.37 10.38
CA THR A 220 3.28 2.01 10.41
C THR A 220 4.60 2.04 11.18
N CYS A 221 4.95 0.97 11.88
CA CYS A 221 6.25 0.82 12.55
C CYS A 221 6.89 -0.49 12.10
N LEU A 222 8.06 -0.38 11.47
CA LEU A 222 8.89 -1.51 11.04
C LEU A 222 9.69 -2.01 12.25
N LEU A 223 9.17 -3.03 12.94
CA LEU A 223 9.80 -3.53 14.16
C LEU A 223 10.95 -4.48 13.84
N THR A 224 10.63 -5.61 13.21
CA THR A 224 11.53 -6.73 12.90
C THR A 224 11.13 -7.40 11.58
N CYS A 225 10.82 -6.61 10.56
CA CYS A 225 10.42 -7.11 9.24
C CYS A 225 11.54 -7.98 8.64
N ARG A 226 11.29 -9.29 8.55
CA ARG A 226 12.28 -10.27 8.08
C ARG A 226 12.62 -10.13 6.60
N GLU A 227 11.67 -9.62 5.82
CA GLU A 227 11.75 -9.53 4.37
C GLU A 227 11.77 -8.07 3.92
N LEU A 228 12.52 -7.23 4.64
CA LEU A 228 12.64 -5.79 4.37
C LEU A 228 12.98 -5.47 2.89
N PRO A 229 13.88 -6.21 2.19
CA PRO A 229 14.13 -6.00 0.77
C PRO A 229 12.89 -6.18 -0.12
N ARG A 230 11.93 -7.04 0.28
CA ARG A 230 10.70 -7.28 -0.46
C ARG A 230 9.80 -6.05 -0.54
N ILE A 231 9.85 -5.16 0.46
CA ILE A 231 9.11 -3.88 0.44
C ILE A 231 9.47 -3.11 -0.82
N SER A 232 10.77 -2.99 -1.12
CA SER A 232 11.23 -2.34 -2.33
C SER A 232 10.70 -3.06 -3.57
N GLN A 233 10.84 -4.38 -3.67
CA GLN A 233 10.43 -5.15 -4.85
C GLN A 233 8.94 -4.98 -5.20
N LEU A 234 8.09 -4.89 -4.18
CA LEU A 234 6.64 -4.69 -4.30
C LEU A 234 6.24 -3.26 -4.68
N LEU A 235 7.04 -2.24 -4.33
CA LEU A 235 6.72 -0.82 -4.54
C LEU A 235 7.46 -0.19 -5.76
N HIS A 236 8.21 -0.99 -6.52
CA HIS A 236 8.89 -0.56 -7.74
C HIS A 236 8.13 -0.99 -8.99
N SER A 237 7.06 -0.25 -9.32
CA SER A 237 6.30 -0.54 -10.54
C SER A 237 7.16 -0.44 -11.82
N PRO A 238 7.12 -1.44 -12.72
CA PRO A 238 7.78 -1.38 -14.03
C PRO A 238 7.16 -0.31 -14.95
N ALA A 239 5.91 0.09 -14.70
CA ALA A 239 5.20 1.09 -15.49
C ALA A 239 5.57 2.54 -15.13
N ARG A 240 6.27 2.76 -14.01
CA ARG A 240 6.61 4.11 -13.53
C ARG A 240 7.28 5.00 -14.59
N PRO A 241 8.28 4.53 -15.38
CA PRO A 241 8.90 5.37 -16.40
C PRO A 241 7.98 5.74 -17.58
N PHE A 242 6.82 5.09 -17.70
CA PHE A 242 5.89 5.25 -18.81
C PHE A 242 4.58 5.96 -18.41
N ILE A 243 4.36 6.14 -17.11
CA ILE A 243 3.14 6.74 -16.57
C ILE A 243 3.40 8.19 -16.17
N GLN A 244 2.61 9.10 -16.75
CA GLN A 244 2.45 10.47 -16.28
C GLN A 244 1.12 10.54 -15.51
N ALA A 245 1.15 10.84 -14.21
CA ALA A 245 -0.05 10.87 -13.36
C ALA A 245 -0.26 12.24 -12.71
N ARG A 246 -1.51 12.65 -12.53
CA ARG A 246 -1.89 13.88 -11.79
C ARG A 246 -2.18 13.60 -10.29
N GLY A 247 -1.53 12.58 -9.72
CA GLY A 247 -1.78 12.06 -8.37
C GLY A 247 -0.66 12.36 -7.37
N VAL A 248 -0.87 11.96 -6.12
CA VAL A 248 0.16 12.06 -5.07
C VAL A 248 1.16 10.91 -5.26
N GLU A 249 2.40 11.24 -5.56
CA GLU A 249 3.48 10.24 -5.63
C GLU A 249 4.02 9.86 -4.26
N SER A 250 4.51 8.64 -4.11
CA SER A 250 5.29 8.25 -2.93
C SER A 250 6.66 8.93 -2.91
N VAL A 251 7.05 9.47 -1.75
CA VAL A 251 8.43 9.89 -1.46
C VAL A 251 9.21 8.66 -1.01
N ARG A 252 10.18 8.23 -1.80
CA ARG A 252 11.04 7.08 -1.49
C ARG A 252 12.06 7.47 -0.42
N SER A 253 12.25 6.58 0.55
CA SER A 253 13.31 6.66 1.55
C SER A 253 13.89 5.27 1.77
N PRO A 254 15.19 5.14 2.08
CA PRO A 254 15.73 3.95 2.71
C PRO A 254 14.93 3.61 3.96
N VAL A 255 14.65 2.33 4.17
CA VAL A 255 13.89 1.83 5.32
C VAL A 255 14.74 0.92 6.18
N GLY A 256 14.43 0.84 7.47
CA GLY A 256 15.12 -0.01 8.43
C GLY A 256 14.14 -0.65 9.41
N ASN A 257 14.63 -1.59 10.21
CA ASN A 257 13.91 -2.12 11.36
C ASN A 257 14.32 -1.39 12.64
N ILE A 258 13.40 -1.25 13.58
CA ILE A 258 13.67 -0.72 14.92
C ILE A 258 14.62 -1.65 15.69
N SER A 259 14.44 -2.96 15.55
CA SER A 259 15.33 -3.98 16.11
C SER A 259 15.92 -4.86 15.00
N ASN A 260 17.23 -5.10 15.08
CA ASN A 260 17.92 -6.04 14.21
C ASN A 260 17.82 -7.49 14.71
N ASP A 261 17.33 -7.71 15.94
CA ASP A 261 17.07 -9.06 16.44
C ASP A 261 15.74 -9.60 15.88
N LEU A 262 15.85 -10.28 14.74
CA LEU A 262 14.72 -10.89 14.05
C LEU A 262 14.13 -12.09 14.80
N THR A 263 14.85 -12.65 15.78
CA THR A 263 14.37 -13.77 16.61
C THR A 263 13.47 -13.29 17.75
N ALA A 264 13.64 -12.04 18.17
CA ALA A 264 12.87 -11.38 19.23
C ALA A 264 11.57 -10.69 18.75
N GLY A 265 11.06 -11.00 17.54
CA GLY A 265 9.93 -10.26 16.96
C GLY A 265 8.69 -10.14 17.88
N THR A 266 8.34 -11.20 18.61
CA THR A 266 7.21 -11.16 19.57
C THR A 266 7.50 -10.26 20.77
N SER A 267 8.69 -10.34 21.37
CA SER A 267 9.03 -9.55 22.55
C SER A 267 9.26 -8.07 22.21
N VAL A 268 9.87 -7.78 21.05
CA VAL A 268 10.00 -6.42 20.51
C VAL A 268 8.62 -5.81 20.28
N ARG A 269 7.69 -6.57 19.67
CA ARG A 269 6.30 -6.13 19.48
C ARG A 269 5.61 -5.81 20.80
N GLN A 270 5.63 -6.74 21.76
CA GLN A 270 4.99 -6.55 23.05
C GLN A 270 5.56 -5.35 23.81
N THR A 271 6.88 -5.15 23.72
CA THR A 271 7.55 -3.99 24.29
C THR A 271 7.10 -2.71 23.61
N PHE A 272 7.08 -2.65 22.27
CA PHE A 272 6.62 -1.49 21.53
C PHE A 272 5.16 -1.13 21.87
N GLU A 273 4.25 -2.11 21.84
CA GLU A 273 2.82 -1.92 22.16
C GLU A 273 2.65 -1.37 23.58
N ARG A 274 3.41 -1.90 24.56
CA ARG A 274 3.41 -1.44 25.95
C ARG A 274 3.92 -0.02 26.10
N GLU A 275 5.09 0.29 25.55
CA GLU A 275 5.69 1.62 25.70
C GLU A 275 4.88 2.69 24.97
N LEU A 276 4.24 2.36 23.84
CA LEU A 276 3.34 3.27 23.13
C LEU A 276 2.10 3.58 23.95
N ILE A 277 1.47 2.58 24.55
CA ILE A 277 0.31 2.78 25.42
C ILE A 277 0.71 3.60 26.64
N LYS A 278 1.85 3.30 27.27
CA LYS A 278 2.37 4.08 28.40
C LYS A 278 2.62 5.54 28.02
N ALA A 279 3.27 5.80 26.88
CA ALA A 279 3.52 7.15 26.39
C ALA A 279 2.20 7.89 26.11
N PHE A 280 1.20 7.22 25.56
CA PHE A 280 -0.14 7.77 25.36
C PHE A 280 -0.81 8.14 26.70
N VAL A 281 -0.80 7.25 27.69
CA VAL A 281 -1.37 7.48 29.04
C VAL A 281 -0.73 8.71 29.69
N ILE A 282 0.60 8.80 29.65
CA ILE A 282 1.37 9.93 30.21
C ILE A 282 1.05 11.24 29.47
N ALA A 283 1.07 11.22 28.13
CA ALA A 283 0.84 12.42 27.32
C ALA A 283 -0.58 13.00 27.47
N HIS A 284 -1.54 12.17 27.89
CA HIS A 284 -2.92 12.57 28.13
C HIS A 284 -3.26 12.77 29.62
N GLY A 285 -2.27 12.66 30.53
CA GLY A 285 -2.45 12.90 31.96
C GLY A 285 -3.39 11.92 32.64
N ILE A 286 -3.49 10.68 32.12
CA ILE A 286 -4.38 9.65 32.64
C ILE A 286 -3.78 9.08 33.93
N LYS A 287 -4.59 8.93 34.98
CA LYS A 287 -4.11 8.40 36.28
C LYS A 287 -3.55 6.99 36.15
N ASN A 288 -2.40 6.74 36.80
CA ASN A 288 -1.70 5.44 36.77
C ASN A 288 -2.57 4.26 37.23
N GLU A 289 -3.53 4.48 38.14
CA GLU A 289 -4.48 3.46 38.61
C GLU A 289 -5.36 2.90 37.50
N ALA A 290 -5.67 3.71 36.47
CA ALA A 290 -6.42 3.25 35.30
C ALA A 290 -5.57 2.38 34.36
N TYR A 291 -4.24 2.39 34.53
CA TYR A 291 -3.24 1.71 33.69
C TYR A 291 -2.53 0.53 34.38
N SER A 292 -2.64 0.40 35.71
CA SER A 292 -1.87 -0.54 36.54
C SER A 292 -2.03 -2.02 36.19
N ASN A 293 -3.09 -2.40 35.46
CA ASN A 293 -3.38 -3.78 35.05
C ASN A 293 -2.94 -4.12 33.60
N PHE A 294 -2.21 -3.22 32.92
CA PHE A 294 -1.74 -3.46 31.56
C PHE A 294 -0.72 -4.61 31.52
N GLY A 295 -1.06 -5.70 30.79
CA GLY A 295 -0.22 -6.90 30.67
C GLY A 295 -0.87 -8.21 31.16
N SER A 296 -2.08 -8.18 31.73
CA SER A 296 -2.86 -9.39 31.98
C SER A 296 -3.43 -9.95 30.67
N THR A 297 -3.55 -11.28 30.57
CA THR A 297 -3.82 -12.01 29.31
C THR A 297 -5.16 -11.69 28.64
N HIS A 298 -6.07 -10.97 29.30
CA HIS A 298 -7.33 -10.46 28.75
C HIS A 298 -7.66 -9.09 29.37
N TRP A 299 -6.88 -8.07 29.01
CA TRP A 299 -7.11 -6.72 29.53
C TRP A 299 -8.31 -6.05 28.83
N THR A 300 -9.44 -6.01 29.52
CA THR A 300 -10.56 -5.12 29.19
C THR A 300 -10.86 -4.33 30.45
N SER A 301 -10.63 -3.02 30.45
CA SER A 301 -11.02 -2.15 31.55
C SER A 301 -11.97 -1.06 31.07
N GLU A 302 -12.99 -0.79 31.88
CA GLU A 302 -13.91 0.32 31.66
C GLU A 302 -13.90 1.18 32.92
N SER A 303 -13.26 2.35 32.82
CA SER A 303 -13.39 3.43 33.80
C SER A 303 -13.94 4.67 33.12
N GLU A 304 -14.41 5.64 33.91
CA GLU A 304 -14.84 6.94 33.37
C GLU A 304 -13.70 7.66 32.61
N GLU A 305 -12.45 7.40 32.98
CA GLU A 305 -11.27 8.07 32.43
C GLU A 305 -10.68 7.37 31.21
N LEU A 306 -10.70 6.03 31.19
CA LEU A 306 -10.08 5.19 30.16
C LEU A 306 -10.91 3.92 29.90
N VAL A 307 -11.20 3.66 28.62
CA VAL A 307 -11.77 2.38 28.16
C VAL A 307 -10.76 1.66 27.29
N THR A 308 -10.54 0.38 27.56
CA THR A 308 -9.62 -0.45 26.78
C THR A 308 -10.26 -1.75 26.34
N ARG A 309 -10.12 -2.08 25.05
CA ARG A 309 -10.84 -3.21 24.44
C ARG A 309 -10.00 -3.91 23.38
N TYR A 310 -10.03 -5.23 23.40
CA TYR A 310 -9.61 -6.03 22.25
C TYR A 310 -10.75 -6.12 21.25
N VAL A 311 -10.41 -5.96 19.96
CA VAL A 311 -11.37 -5.95 18.87
C VAL A 311 -10.92 -6.83 17.71
N GLY A 312 -11.84 -7.31 16.89
CA GLY A 312 -11.52 -8.12 15.73
C GLY A 312 -12.76 -8.55 14.96
N GLU A 313 -12.79 -9.80 14.52
CA GLU A 313 -13.83 -10.33 13.61
C GLU A 313 -15.23 -10.31 14.24
N GLU A 314 -15.34 -10.30 15.57
CA GLU A 314 -16.62 -10.15 16.27
C GLU A 314 -17.31 -8.80 15.97
N LEU A 315 -16.57 -7.81 15.46
CA LEU A 315 -17.12 -6.54 15.03
C LEU A 315 -17.87 -6.60 13.69
N TYR A 316 -17.85 -7.72 12.97
CA TYR A 316 -18.76 -7.94 11.85
C TYR A 316 -20.22 -7.88 12.24
N ARG A 317 -20.58 -7.96 13.52
CA ARG A 317 -21.96 -7.72 13.95
C ARG A 317 -22.44 -6.28 13.66
N ILE A 318 -21.52 -5.32 13.54
CA ILE A 318 -21.81 -3.91 13.25
C ILE A 318 -21.92 -3.73 11.73
N GLN A 319 -23.07 -3.25 11.27
CA GLN A 319 -23.38 -3.14 9.85
C GLN A 319 -22.41 -2.21 9.12
N GLU A 320 -22.12 -1.02 9.66
CA GLU A 320 -21.24 -0.05 9.00
C GLU A 320 -19.79 -0.56 8.84
N ILE A 321 -19.32 -1.45 9.74
CA ILE A 321 -18.00 -2.07 9.62
C ILE A 321 -18.00 -3.08 8.45
N ARG A 322 -19.04 -3.92 8.33
CA ARG A 322 -19.19 -4.85 7.20
C ARG A 322 -19.28 -4.13 5.86
N GLU A 323 -20.05 -3.05 5.81
CA GLU A 323 -20.21 -2.21 4.61
C GLU A 323 -18.89 -1.51 4.26
N GLY A 324 -18.20 -0.96 5.28
CA GLY A 324 -16.89 -0.35 5.12
C GLY A 324 -15.86 -1.32 4.55
N GLU A 325 -15.85 -2.58 4.99
CA GLU A 325 -14.96 -3.61 4.47
C GLU A 325 -15.33 -4.00 3.04
N SER A 326 -16.62 -4.20 2.78
CA SER A 326 -17.13 -4.52 1.45
C SER A 326 -16.76 -3.43 0.43
N GLU A 327 -16.86 -2.16 0.82
CA GLU A 327 -16.39 -1.03 0.03
C GLU A 327 -14.89 -1.14 -0.25
N LEU A 328 -14.05 -1.32 0.79
CA LEU A 328 -12.60 -1.38 0.66
C LEU A 328 -12.12 -2.53 -0.24
N ARG A 329 -12.84 -3.66 -0.26
CA ARG A 329 -12.57 -4.81 -1.13
C ARG A 329 -13.00 -4.58 -2.59
N SER A 330 -13.90 -3.64 -2.83
CA SER A 330 -14.44 -3.41 -4.16
C SER A 330 -13.36 -2.88 -5.12
N LYS A 331 -13.38 -3.37 -6.37
CA LYS A 331 -12.52 -2.82 -7.44
C LYS A 331 -12.83 -1.34 -7.70
N LYS A 332 -14.09 -0.94 -7.53
CA LYS A 332 -14.54 0.46 -7.63
C LYS A 332 -13.80 1.36 -6.63
N TRP A 333 -13.61 0.90 -5.40
CA TRP A 333 -12.81 1.65 -4.43
C TRP A 333 -11.32 1.60 -4.75
N LEU A 334 -10.78 0.41 -5.00
CA LEU A 334 -9.34 0.23 -5.21
C LEU A 334 -8.83 0.98 -6.46
N TYR A 335 -9.53 0.89 -7.59
CA TYR A 335 -9.10 1.45 -8.87
C TYR A 335 -9.90 2.68 -9.30
N GLY A 336 -11.19 2.76 -8.95
CA GLY A 336 -12.08 3.85 -9.37
C GLY A 336 -11.72 5.23 -8.81
N GLN A 337 -10.85 5.24 -7.79
CA GLN A 337 -10.33 6.44 -7.15
C GLN A 337 -9.02 6.94 -7.75
N THR A 338 -8.51 6.26 -8.79
CA THR A 338 -7.23 6.61 -9.43
C THR A 338 -7.37 7.94 -10.18
N PRO A 339 -6.53 8.96 -9.90
CA PRO A 339 -6.50 10.20 -10.67
C PRO A 339 -6.21 9.95 -12.14
N GLN A 340 -6.45 10.97 -12.98
CA GLN A 340 -6.11 10.86 -14.39
C GLN A 340 -4.61 10.58 -14.57
N PHE A 341 -4.30 9.67 -15.49
CA PHE A 341 -2.94 9.39 -15.90
C PHE A 341 -2.88 9.02 -17.38
N ILE A 342 -1.67 9.10 -17.94
CA ILE A 342 -1.32 8.71 -19.29
C ILE A 342 -0.23 7.65 -19.20
N LEU A 343 -0.45 6.49 -19.80
CA LEU A 343 0.59 5.50 -20.08
C LEU A 343 1.05 5.71 -21.53
N SER A 344 2.32 6.04 -21.74
CA SER A 344 2.86 6.28 -23.08
C SER A 344 4.24 5.67 -23.28
N SER A 345 4.43 5.01 -24.42
CA SER A 345 5.71 4.46 -24.87
C SER A 345 6.71 5.49 -25.40
N HIS A 346 6.27 6.73 -25.56
CA HIS A 346 7.04 7.83 -26.13
C HIS A 346 6.71 9.15 -25.39
N PRO A 347 7.58 10.17 -25.50
CA PRO A 347 7.26 11.52 -25.03
C PRO A 347 5.95 12.02 -25.64
N THR A 348 5.18 12.78 -24.88
CA THR A 348 3.93 13.42 -25.29
C THR A 348 4.09 14.93 -25.24
N GLU A 349 3.12 15.68 -25.78
CA GLU A 349 3.10 17.15 -25.65
C GLU A 349 3.04 17.60 -24.18
N GLU A 350 2.38 16.82 -23.32
CA GLU A 350 2.27 17.08 -21.88
C GLU A 350 3.49 16.58 -21.07
N ASP A 351 4.36 15.76 -21.65
CA ASP A 351 5.54 15.16 -21.00
C ASP A 351 6.65 14.81 -22.00
N SER A 352 7.67 15.67 -22.06
CA SER A 352 8.82 15.53 -22.95
C SER A 352 9.86 14.50 -22.48
N THR A 353 9.64 13.81 -21.35
CA THR A 353 10.63 12.90 -20.77
C THR A 353 10.88 11.69 -21.67
N ALA A 354 12.14 11.40 -22.00
CA ALA A 354 12.50 10.24 -22.80
C ALA A 354 12.14 8.93 -22.08
N ARG A 355 11.57 7.97 -22.81
CA ARG A 355 11.18 6.67 -22.28
C ARG A 355 12.32 5.65 -22.40
N PRO A 356 12.52 4.76 -21.40
CA PRO A 356 13.59 3.76 -21.45
C PRO A 356 13.34 2.74 -22.55
N ARG A 357 14.17 2.77 -23.61
CA ARG A 357 14.06 1.85 -24.75
C ARG A 357 14.31 0.39 -24.39
N TRP A 358 15.14 0.12 -23.39
CA TRP A 358 15.41 -1.24 -22.93
C TRP A 358 14.20 -1.93 -22.29
N ARG A 359 13.14 -1.20 -21.94
CA ARG A 359 11.84 -1.76 -21.50
C ARG A 359 10.77 -1.75 -22.61
N TRP A 360 11.18 -1.56 -23.86
CA TRP A 360 10.32 -1.65 -25.04
C TRP A 360 10.54 -3.00 -25.76
N PRO A 361 9.48 -3.69 -26.23
CA PRO A 361 9.62 -4.96 -26.93
C PRO A 361 10.54 -4.89 -28.15
N GLU A 362 11.59 -5.74 -28.17
CA GLU A 362 12.56 -5.81 -29.28
C GLU A 362 11.92 -6.14 -30.62
N GLY A 363 10.83 -6.92 -30.61
CA GLY A 363 10.09 -7.25 -31.84
C GLY A 363 9.13 -6.17 -32.34
N LEU A 364 9.11 -4.98 -31.73
CA LEU A 364 8.29 -3.86 -32.20
C LEU A 364 9.11 -2.86 -33.03
N PRO A 365 8.57 -2.34 -34.14
CA PRO A 365 9.27 -1.34 -34.94
C PRO A 365 9.44 -0.02 -34.16
N PRO A 366 10.45 0.81 -34.50
CA PRO A 366 10.62 2.14 -33.90
C PRO A 366 9.44 3.07 -34.10
N SER A 367 8.55 2.78 -35.06
CA SER A 367 7.31 3.51 -35.31
C SER A 367 6.15 3.08 -34.41
N ALA A 368 6.27 1.96 -33.67
CA ALA A 368 5.22 1.52 -32.79
C ALA A 368 4.99 2.54 -31.66
N ARG A 369 3.74 2.90 -31.44
CA ARG A 369 3.32 3.90 -30.45
C ARG A 369 2.22 3.28 -29.62
N VAL A 370 2.35 3.40 -28.31
CA VAL A 370 1.27 3.10 -27.36
C VAL A 370 1.04 4.35 -26.55
N TYR A 371 -0.20 4.82 -26.58
CA TYR A 371 -0.71 5.90 -25.74
C TYR A 371 -2.06 5.46 -25.18
N LEU A 372 -2.24 5.56 -23.88
CA LEU A 372 -3.48 5.24 -23.17
C LEU A 372 -3.72 6.30 -22.10
N LYS A 373 -4.84 7.01 -22.20
CA LYS A 373 -5.31 7.98 -21.21
C LYS A 373 -6.44 7.36 -20.40
N ALA A 374 -6.34 7.41 -19.08
CA ALA A 374 -7.33 6.84 -18.19
C ALA A 374 -7.63 7.76 -17.00
N LYS A 375 -8.82 7.65 -16.44
CA LYS A 375 -9.28 8.35 -15.23
C LYS A 375 -10.24 7.46 -14.48
N SER A 376 -10.16 7.44 -13.15
CA SER A 376 -11.03 6.59 -12.31
C SER A 376 -10.97 5.12 -12.72
N GLY A 377 -9.79 4.65 -13.15
CA GLY A 377 -9.58 3.28 -13.61
C GLY A 377 -10.23 2.92 -14.96
N THR A 378 -10.90 3.87 -15.62
CA THR A 378 -11.55 3.70 -16.93
C THR A 378 -10.72 4.32 -18.04
N ILE A 379 -10.66 3.65 -19.19
CA ILE A 379 -9.94 4.11 -20.38
C ILE A 379 -10.77 5.21 -21.05
N ILE A 380 -10.21 6.42 -21.15
CA ILE A 380 -10.84 7.57 -21.82
C ILE A 380 -10.57 7.51 -23.32
N SER A 381 -9.32 7.27 -23.69
CA SER A 381 -8.88 7.23 -25.08
C SER A 381 -7.53 6.52 -25.20
N THR A 382 -7.25 5.98 -26.38
CA THR A 382 -6.00 5.34 -26.75
C THR A 382 -5.54 5.82 -28.13
N ARG A 383 -4.24 5.76 -28.37
CA ARG A 383 -3.63 5.87 -29.70
C ARG A 383 -2.55 4.81 -29.78
N ILE A 384 -2.93 3.63 -30.27
CA ILE A 384 -2.07 2.46 -30.34
C ILE A 384 -1.89 2.08 -31.80
N SER A 385 -0.65 2.02 -32.26
CA SER A 385 -0.34 1.49 -33.59
C SER A 385 1.04 0.87 -33.63
N ILE A 386 1.19 -0.16 -34.47
CA ILE A 386 2.45 -0.80 -34.84
C ILE A 386 2.90 -0.44 -36.26
N SER A 387 2.09 0.30 -37.01
CA SER A 387 2.38 0.70 -38.39
C SER A 387 3.43 1.80 -38.45
N ARG A 388 4.14 1.86 -39.59
CA ARG A 388 5.05 2.97 -39.96
C ARG A 388 4.44 3.94 -40.98
N TYR A 389 3.26 3.60 -41.49
CA TYR A 389 2.55 4.40 -42.47
C TYR A 389 1.40 5.12 -41.77
N ASP A 390 1.41 6.45 -41.79
CA ASP A 390 0.50 7.29 -41.01
C ASP A 390 -0.97 6.99 -41.26
N GLN A 391 -1.38 6.79 -42.51
CA GLN A 391 -2.76 6.46 -42.86
C GLN A 391 -3.22 5.14 -42.23
N VAL A 392 -2.36 4.12 -42.24
CA VAL A 392 -2.66 2.81 -41.63
C VAL A 392 -2.60 2.91 -40.10
N ALA A 393 -1.67 3.71 -39.58
CA ALA A 393 -1.52 3.91 -38.14
C ALA A 393 -2.73 4.59 -37.53
N GLN A 394 -3.30 5.58 -38.22
CA GLN A 394 -4.52 6.27 -37.78
C GLN A 394 -5.73 5.32 -37.76
N VAL A 395 -5.95 4.57 -38.85
CA VAL A 395 -7.05 3.59 -38.92
C VAL A 395 -6.91 2.50 -37.84
N GLU A 396 -5.70 2.02 -37.59
CA GLU A 396 -5.40 1.06 -36.53
C GLU A 396 -5.67 1.63 -35.13
N ALA A 397 -5.21 2.86 -34.88
CA ALA A 397 -5.43 3.57 -33.62
C ALA A 397 -6.92 3.80 -33.36
N ASP A 398 -7.68 4.25 -34.35
CA ASP A 398 -9.12 4.51 -34.23
C ASP A 398 -9.93 3.23 -34.00
N ARG A 399 -9.51 2.11 -34.61
CA ARG A 399 -10.11 0.79 -34.34
C ARG A 399 -9.84 0.36 -32.91
N ILE A 400 -8.59 0.42 -32.45
CA ILE A 400 -8.20 0.00 -31.10
C ILE A 400 -8.85 0.91 -30.04
N ASP A 401 -8.96 2.21 -30.31
CA ASP A 401 -9.65 3.15 -29.43
C ASP A 401 -11.12 2.76 -29.23
N ARG A 402 -11.85 2.51 -30.32
CA ARG A 402 -13.24 2.02 -30.24
C ARG A 402 -13.37 0.72 -29.44
N ASN A 403 -12.38 -0.16 -29.53
CA ASN A 403 -12.39 -1.42 -28.79
C ASN A 403 -12.13 -1.25 -27.29
N LEU A 404 -11.35 -0.24 -26.89
CA LEU A 404 -10.86 -0.06 -25.51
C LEU A 404 -11.59 1.03 -24.71
N LYS A 405 -12.16 2.02 -25.40
CA LYS A 405 -12.85 3.16 -24.78
C LYS A 405 -13.94 2.71 -23.81
N ASP A 406 -14.06 3.44 -22.70
CA ASP A 406 -15.02 3.23 -21.60
C ASP A 406 -14.87 1.89 -20.84
N ARG A 407 -13.87 1.07 -21.18
CA ARG A 407 -13.55 -0.13 -20.40
C ARG A 407 -12.76 0.22 -19.16
N ASN A 408 -13.06 -0.47 -18.07
CA ASN A 408 -12.23 -0.45 -16.87
C ASN A 408 -10.95 -1.23 -17.09
N ILE A 409 -9.80 -0.61 -16.86
CA ILE A 409 -8.49 -1.26 -16.98
C ILE A 409 -8.49 -2.53 -16.13
N HIS A 410 -8.95 -2.47 -14.89
CA HIS A 410 -8.95 -3.60 -13.94
C HIS A 410 -9.91 -4.76 -14.27
N ASP A 411 -10.77 -4.60 -15.27
CA ASP A 411 -11.64 -5.67 -15.78
C ASP A 411 -11.10 -6.29 -17.08
N VAL A 412 -10.19 -5.61 -17.78
CA VAL A 412 -9.41 -6.19 -18.87
C VAL A 412 -8.48 -7.25 -18.28
N ARG A 413 -8.67 -8.51 -18.68
CA ARG A 413 -7.82 -9.65 -18.30
C ARG A 413 -6.59 -9.76 -19.19
N ASP A 414 -6.78 -9.55 -20.49
CA ASP A 414 -5.74 -9.60 -21.51
C ASP A 414 -6.05 -8.56 -22.59
N PHE A 415 -5.06 -7.75 -22.96
CA PHE A 415 -5.19 -6.78 -24.04
C PHE A 415 -5.13 -7.42 -25.43
N LEU A 416 -4.55 -8.61 -25.61
CA LEU A 416 -4.33 -9.20 -26.94
C LEU A 416 -5.62 -9.32 -27.75
N PRO A 417 -6.72 -9.93 -27.24
CA PRO A 417 -7.96 -10.01 -27.98
C PRO A 417 -8.49 -8.63 -28.39
N LEU A 418 -8.39 -7.63 -27.50
CA LEU A 418 -8.92 -6.29 -27.72
C LEU A 418 -8.13 -5.51 -28.78
N LEU A 419 -6.83 -5.74 -28.86
CA LEU A 419 -5.98 -5.16 -29.90
C LEU A 419 -6.17 -5.82 -31.27
N THR A 420 -6.64 -7.07 -31.30
CA THR A 420 -6.83 -7.85 -32.54
C THR A 420 -8.29 -7.96 -33.01
N ILE A 421 -9.27 -7.40 -32.29
CA ILE A 421 -10.68 -7.34 -32.78
C ILE A 421 -10.73 -6.51 -34.06
N GLY A 422 -11.40 -7.06 -35.09
CA GLY A 422 -11.44 -6.45 -36.43
C GLY A 422 -10.08 -6.44 -37.13
N TYR A 423 -9.16 -7.28 -36.67
CA TYR A 423 -7.94 -7.65 -37.37
C TYR A 423 -8.26 -8.87 -38.24
N ASP A 424 -9.20 -8.75 -39.17
CA ASP A 424 -9.56 -9.87 -40.03
C ASP A 424 -8.39 -10.19 -40.97
N ALA A 425 -7.93 -11.43 -40.92
CA ALA A 425 -7.32 -12.06 -42.06
C ALA A 425 -8.43 -12.17 -43.13
N PRO A 426 -8.21 -11.76 -44.39
CA PRO A 426 -9.19 -12.00 -45.44
C PRO A 426 -9.44 -13.51 -45.47
N GLU A 427 -10.70 -13.89 -45.25
CA GLU A 427 -11.15 -15.26 -45.42
C GLU A 427 -10.61 -15.79 -46.76
N LEU A 428 -9.93 -16.92 -46.71
CA LEU A 428 -9.65 -17.73 -47.89
C LEU A 428 -10.96 -18.35 -48.37
N SER A 429 -11.91 -17.53 -48.84
CA SER A 429 -13.00 -18.03 -49.67
C SER A 429 -12.47 -18.14 -51.09
N GLN A 430 -12.51 -19.37 -51.59
CA GLN A 430 -12.21 -19.69 -52.98
C GLN A 430 -13.21 -18.97 -53.87
N SER A 431 -12.81 -17.91 -54.57
CA SER A 431 -13.40 -17.55 -55.87
C SER A 431 -12.56 -16.52 -56.64
N SER A 432 -12.14 -16.97 -57.82
CA SER A 432 -11.81 -16.26 -59.06
C SER A 432 -10.68 -15.21 -59.13
N PRO A 433 -9.84 -15.23 -60.19
CA PRO A 433 -8.70 -14.36 -60.35
C PRO A 433 -9.09 -13.06 -61.06
N GLY A 434 -9.07 -11.94 -60.33
CA GLY A 434 -9.21 -10.64 -60.95
C GLY A 434 -9.01 -9.51 -59.95
N SER A 435 -7.92 -8.74 -60.13
CA SER A 435 -7.61 -7.51 -59.40
C SER A 435 -7.31 -7.65 -57.89
N ARG A 436 -6.03 -7.91 -57.55
CA ARG A 436 -5.48 -7.66 -56.21
C ARG A 436 -4.42 -6.57 -56.26
N ARG A 437 -4.82 -5.30 -56.14
CA ARG A 437 -3.96 -4.27 -55.52
C ARG A 437 -4.44 -4.08 -54.09
N GLY A 438 -3.62 -4.50 -53.12
CA GLY A 438 -3.77 -4.09 -51.72
C GLY A 438 -4.00 -5.18 -50.67
N ILE A 439 -4.14 -6.45 -51.02
CA ILE A 439 -4.27 -7.51 -49.99
C ILE A 439 -2.88 -7.92 -49.49
N PRO A 440 -2.56 -7.77 -48.18
CA PRO A 440 -1.28 -8.20 -47.62
C PRO A 440 -1.06 -9.71 -47.84
N SER A 441 0.19 -10.11 -48.10
CA SER A 441 0.54 -11.53 -48.22
C SER A 441 0.42 -12.25 -46.86
N PRO A 442 0.14 -13.57 -46.81
CA PRO A 442 -0.01 -14.33 -45.55
C PRO A 442 1.17 -14.18 -44.57
N GLY A 443 2.39 -13.97 -45.08
CA GLY A 443 3.58 -13.69 -44.26
C GLY A 443 3.59 -12.32 -43.58
N LYS A 444 2.92 -11.30 -44.14
CA LYS A 444 2.74 -9.98 -43.52
C LYS A 444 1.72 -10.02 -42.37
N TYR A 445 0.70 -10.87 -42.49
CA TYR A 445 -0.28 -11.11 -41.42
C TYR A 445 0.35 -11.77 -40.19
N LYS A 446 1.13 -12.85 -40.37
CA LYS A 446 1.86 -13.49 -39.25
C LYS A 446 2.80 -12.52 -38.52
N LYS A 447 3.53 -11.68 -39.25
CA LYS A 447 4.41 -10.66 -38.65
C LYS A 447 3.63 -9.61 -37.85
N SER A 448 2.50 -9.15 -38.36
CA SER A 448 1.73 -8.09 -37.71
C SER A 448 0.96 -8.58 -36.49
N TRP A 449 0.47 -9.81 -36.52
CA TRP A 449 -0.09 -10.48 -35.35
C TRP A 449 0.98 -10.67 -34.24
N GLY A 450 2.19 -11.09 -34.62
CA GLY A 450 3.32 -11.18 -33.69
C GLY A 450 3.69 -9.85 -33.03
N MET A 451 3.71 -8.76 -33.82
CA MET A 451 3.90 -7.40 -33.28
C MET A 451 2.78 -7.01 -32.32
N MET A 452 1.52 -7.25 -32.67
CA MET A 452 0.38 -6.93 -31.79
C MET A 452 0.42 -7.74 -30.49
N SER A 453 0.86 -9.00 -30.55
CA SER A 453 1.12 -9.85 -29.39
C SER A 453 2.18 -9.26 -28.47
N HIS A 454 3.29 -8.74 -29.02
CA HIS A 454 4.30 -8.05 -28.23
C HIS A 454 3.77 -6.75 -27.60
N THR A 455 2.96 -5.97 -28.31
CA THR A 455 2.29 -4.77 -27.77
C THR A 455 1.34 -5.13 -26.63
N ALA A 456 0.54 -6.19 -26.79
CA ALA A 456 -0.37 -6.67 -25.77
C ALA A 456 0.39 -7.17 -24.52
N SER A 457 1.45 -7.96 -24.71
CA SER A 457 2.30 -8.46 -23.62
C SER A 457 2.93 -7.31 -22.82
N TRP A 458 3.39 -6.26 -23.51
CA TRP A 458 3.89 -5.05 -22.85
C TRP A 458 2.80 -4.33 -22.06
N LEU A 459 1.63 -4.08 -22.64
CA LEU A 459 0.49 -3.46 -21.93
C LEU A 459 0.03 -4.29 -20.73
N ASN A 460 -0.03 -5.61 -20.90
CA ASN A 460 -0.36 -6.56 -19.84
C ASN A 460 0.63 -6.44 -18.68
N THR A 461 1.93 -6.37 -18.96
CA THR A 461 2.98 -6.20 -17.95
C THR A 461 2.84 -4.85 -17.23
N MET A 462 2.72 -3.75 -17.99
CA MET A 462 2.62 -2.39 -17.41
C MET A 462 1.35 -2.17 -16.59
N LEU A 463 0.24 -2.85 -16.93
CA LEU A 463 -1.05 -2.70 -16.26
C LEU A 463 -1.39 -3.88 -15.33
N GLY A 464 -0.40 -4.71 -15.01
CA GLY A 464 -0.49 -5.74 -13.99
C GLY A 464 -1.46 -6.88 -14.31
N LYS A 465 -1.52 -7.31 -15.56
CA LYS A 465 -2.41 -8.37 -16.05
C LYS A 465 -1.80 -9.75 -15.84
N PRO A 466 -2.62 -10.77 -15.55
CA PRO A 466 -2.13 -12.14 -15.45
C PRO A 466 -1.64 -12.62 -16.81
N GLY A 467 -0.44 -13.19 -16.86
CA GLY A 467 0.18 -13.70 -18.09
C GLY A 467 1.68 -13.87 -17.94
N GLN A 468 2.34 -14.39 -18.98
CA GLN A 468 3.80 -14.40 -19.05
C GLN A 468 4.29 -12.95 -19.14
N PRO A 469 5.07 -12.46 -18.16
CA PRO A 469 5.58 -11.10 -18.19
C PRO A 469 6.48 -10.92 -19.42
N TRP A 470 6.43 -9.74 -20.01
CA TRP A 470 7.36 -9.41 -21.07
C TRP A 470 8.77 -9.29 -20.45
N ARG A 471 9.63 -10.27 -20.73
CA ARG A 471 11.02 -10.29 -20.26
C ARG A 471 11.92 -9.63 -21.29
N THR A 472 12.68 -8.63 -20.85
CA THR A 472 13.86 -8.15 -21.58
C THR A 472 14.87 -9.28 -21.66
N GLY A 473 15.47 -9.55 -22.82
CA GLY A 473 16.50 -10.59 -22.99
C GLY A 473 17.77 -10.39 -22.14
N TYR A 474 17.85 -9.30 -21.38
CA TYR A 474 18.95 -9.01 -20.46
C TYR A 474 18.57 -9.34 -19.01
N GLY A 475 19.33 -10.26 -18.41
CA GLY A 475 19.14 -10.78 -17.05
C GLY A 475 19.07 -9.68 -15.98
N HIS A 476 18.22 -9.94 -14.97
CA HIS A 476 17.92 -9.07 -13.84
C HIS A 476 19.07 -8.79 -12.85
N SER A 477 20.34 -9.09 -13.16
CA SER A 477 21.38 -9.11 -12.11
C SER A 477 21.98 -7.77 -11.70
N ASN A 478 21.66 -6.64 -12.33
CA ASN A 478 22.43 -5.39 -12.13
C ASN A 478 21.67 -4.19 -11.52
N TYR A 479 20.46 -4.38 -10.96
CA TYR A 479 19.63 -3.25 -10.49
C TYR A 479 19.42 -3.16 -8.97
N LEU A 480 20.27 -3.78 -8.16
CA LEU A 480 20.30 -3.63 -6.69
C LEU A 480 21.59 -2.95 -6.21
N ARG A 481 21.89 -1.76 -6.75
CA ARG A 481 22.82 -0.82 -6.10
C ARG A 481 22.12 0.50 -5.82
#